data_AF-A0A2T0KLN5-F1
#
_entry.id   AF-A0A2T0KLN5-F1
#
_cell.length_a   1.000
_cell.length_b   1.000
_cell.length_c   1.000
_cell.angle_alpha   90.00
_cell.angle_beta   90.00
_cell.angle_gamma   90.00
#
_symmetry.space_group_name_H-M   'P 1'
#
loop_
_entity.id
_entity.type
_entity.pdbx_description
1 polymer ?
#
loop_
_entity_poly.entity_id
_entity_poly.type
_entity_poly.pdbx_seq_one_letter_code
_entity_poly.pdbx_strand_id
1 'polypeptide(L)'
;MNVSPVRILRITVGQISLTVGLLWLFMTFSSANVRDVFVGSALAGGGLVMLLWRRIELPVRLVVVVSVVAGLVGTAAGLAARSVSTGGMFAWSEGRGWPFEWVGRGSVADDFEQARRQAVADGWGYDLLRLVVDVSLWAYAGLVLVVLIGLVTRRNRERPA
;
A
#
# COMPACT_ATOMS: atom_id res chain seq x y z
N MET A 1 -17.37 -2.12 32.73
CA MET A 1 -17.43 -2.26 31.25
C MET A 1 -16.22 -3.06 30.79
N ASN A 2 -16.39 -4.33 30.40
CA ASN A 2 -15.30 -5.15 29.86
C ASN A 2 -15.03 -4.77 28.41
N VAL A 3 -13.98 -4.00 28.16
CA VAL A 3 -13.53 -3.69 26.80
C VAL A 3 -12.60 -4.82 26.37
N SER A 4 -13.01 -5.62 25.39
CA SER A 4 -12.16 -6.69 24.87
C SER A 4 -10.86 -6.12 24.28
N PRO A 5 -9.69 -6.73 24.53
CA PRO A 5 -8.39 -6.23 24.06
C PRO A 5 -8.33 -6.04 22.54
N VAL A 6 -8.99 -6.92 21.79
CA VAL A 6 -9.14 -6.84 20.32
C VAL A 6 -9.82 -5.55 19.86
N ARG A 7 -10.78 -5.05 20.64
CA ARG A 7 -11.50 -3.81 20.33
C ARG A 7 -10.60 -2.59 20.51
N ILE A 8 -9.79 -2.57 21.57
CA ILE A 8 -8.83 -1.50 21.83
C ILE A 8 -7.81 -1.46 20.70
N LEU A 9 -7.19 -2.62 20.40
CA LEU A 9 -6.22 -2.74 19.32
C LEU A 9 -6.77 -2.22 17.98
N ARG A 10 -7.98 -2.65 17.59
CA ARG A 10 -8.59 -2.20 16.33
C ARG A 10 -8.82 -0.69 16.31
N ILE A 11 -9.28 -0.10 17.41
CA ILE A 11 -9.52 1.35 17.49
C ILE A 11 -8.19 2.09 17.41
N THR A 12 -7.17 1.66 18.15
CA THR A 12 -5.85 2.29 18.15
C THR A 12 -5.20 2.21 16.77
N VAL A 13 -5.17 1.03 16.14
CA VAL A 13 -4.65 0.86 14.77
C VAL A 13 -5.46 1.72 13.80
N GLY A 14 -6.79 1.70 13.89
CA GLY A 14 -7.66 2.50 13.04
C GLY A 14 -7.41 4.00 13.18
N GLN A 15 -7.23 4.51 14.40
CA GLN A 15 -6.92 5.92 14.65
C GLN A 15 -5.55 6.30 14.10
N ILE A 16 -4.51 5.50 14.39
CA ILE A 16 -3.16 5.78 13.91
C ILE A 16 -3.13 5.79 12.38
N SER A 17 -3.70 4.76 11.73
CA SER A 17 -3.77 4.68 10.27
C SER A 17 -4.54 5.87 9.67
N LEU A 18 -5.64 6.28 10.29
CA LEU A 18 -6.42 7.43 9.83
C LEU A 18 -5.63 8.73 9.96
N THR A 19 -5.04 8.99 11.12
CA THR A 19 -4.27 10.22 11.37
C THR A 19 -3.05 10.30 10.46
N VAL A 20 -2.29 9.21 10.33
CA VAL A 20 -1.12 9.15 9.44
C VAL A 20 -1.55 9.29 7.98
N GLY A 21 -2.62 8.62 7.55
CA GLY A 21 -3.13 8.72 6.19
C GLY A 21 -3.60 10.12 5.82
N LEU A 22 -4.35 10.78 6.70
CA LEU A 22 -4.80 12.16 6.48
C LEU A 22 -3.63 13.16 6.48
N LEU A 23 -2.65 12.97 7.38
CA LEU A 23 -1.43 13.77 7.38
C LEU A 23 -0.65 13.58 6.06
N TRP A 24 -0.56 12.35 5.56
CA TRP A 24 0.09 12.05 4.29
C TRP A 24 -0.62 12.72 3.11
N LEU A 25 -1.95 12.60 3.04
CA LEU A 25 -2.75 13.29 2.02
C LEU A 25 -2.58 14.80 2.10
N PHE A 26 -2.53 15.36 3.31
CA PHE A 26 -2.30 16.78 3.52
C PHE A 26 -0.94 17.21 2.94
N MET A 27 0.12 16.46 3.24
CA MET A 27 1.46 16.72 2.68
C MET A 27 1.49 16.56 1.16
N THR A 28 0.70 15.62 0.61
CA THR A 28 0.62 15.35 -0.82
C THR A 28 0.01 16.50 -1.62
N PHE A 29 -0.76 17.42 -1.02
CA PHE A 29 -1.23 18.62 -1.74
C PHE A 29 -0.09 19.47 -2.32
N SER A 30 1.12 19.36 -1.75
CA SER A 30 2.31 20.06 -2.26
C SER A 30 3.01 19.33 -3.41
N SER A 31 2.76 18.04 -3.62
CA SER A 31 3.39 17.23 -4.68
C SER A 31 2.37 16.30 -5.32
N ALA A 32 2.05 16.54 -6.60
CA ALA A 32 1.02 15.79 -7.33
C ALA A 32 1.49 14.38 -7.76
N ASN A 33 2.09 13.62 -6.84
CA ASN A 33 2.51 12.25 -7.08
C ASN A 33 1.38 11.27 -6.76
N VAL A 34 0.93 10.54 -7.78
CA VAL A 34 -0.16 9.55 -7.68
C VAL A 34 0.13 8.50 -6.60
N ARG A 35 1.41 8.14 -6.42
CA ARG A 35 1.85 7.22 -5.36
C ARG A 35 1.45 7.72 -3.98
N ASP A 36 1.71 8.99 -3.69
CA ASP A 36 1.49 9.55 -2.35
C ASP A 36 0.00 9.71 -2.06
N VAL A 37 -0.79 10.06 -3.08
CA VAL A 37 -2.26 10.09 -2.98
C VAL A 37 -2.81 8.70 -2.69
N PHE A 38 -2.30 7.66 -3.38
CA PHE A 38 -2.74 6.29 -3.17
C PHE A 38 -2.40 5.81 -1.76
N VAL A 39 -1.16 6.03 -1.30
CA VAL A 39 -0.70 5.64 0.05
C VAL A 39 -1.58 6.30 1.12
N GLY A 40 -1.76 7.62 1.04
CA GLY A 40 -2.58 8.36 1.99
C GLY A 40 -4.04 7.92 1.98
N SER A 41 -4.62 7.67 0.80
CA SER A 41 -6.01 7.23 0.66
C SER A 41 -6.23 5.83 1.22
N ALA A 42 -5.31 4.89 0.96
CA ALA A 42 -5.42 3.53 1.48
C ALA A 42 -5.32 3.50 3.01
N LEU A 43 -4.40 4.28 3.60
CA LEU A 43 -4.27 4.40 5.06
C LEU A 43 -5.48 5.08 5.69
N ALA A 44 -5.94 6.21 5.14
CA ALA A 44 -7.09 6.94 5.65
C ALA A 44 -8.38 6.11 5.54
N GLY A 45 -8.64 5.54 4.36
CA GLY A 45 -9.80 4.67 4.13
C GLY A 45 -9.76 3.42 5.00
N GLY A 46 -8.61 2.75 5.09
CA GLY A 46 -8.40 1.60 5.95
C GLY A 46 -8.66 1.88 7.43
N GLY A 47 -8.09 2.97 7.93
CA GLY A 47 -8.32 3.44 9.31
C GLY A 47 -9.79 3.77 9.57
N LEU A 48 -10.43 4.48 8.64
CA LEU A 48 -11.85 4.80 8.73
C LEU A 48 -12.73 3.54 8.79
N VAL A 49 -12.45 2.54 7.95
CA VAL A 49 -13.15 1.25 7.97
C VAL A 49 -12.99 0.55 9.32
N MET A 50 -11.78 0.52 9.89
CA MET A 50 -11.55 -0.11 11.19
C MET A 50 -12.32 0.57 12.33
N LEU A 51 -12.44 1.90 12.29
CA LEU A 51 -13.21 2.68 13.26
C LEU A 51 -14.72 2.48 13.08
N LEU A 52 -15.19 2.42 11.84
CA LEU A 52 -16.60 2.24 11.50
C LEU A 52 -17.04 0.78 11.40
N TRP A 53 -16.18 -0.18 11.73
CA TRP A 53 -16.43 -1.61 11.57
C TRP A 53 -17.80 -2.07 12.09
N ARG A 54 -18.23 -1.55 13.25
CA ARG A 54 -19.54 -1.90 13.84
C ARG A 54 -20.75 -1.44 13.03
N ARG A 55 -20.61 -0.40 12.19
CA ARG A 55 -21.70 0.11 11.34
C ARG A 55 -21.77 -0.57 9.98
N ILE A 56 -20.67 -1.13 9.50
CA ILE A 56 -20.58 -1.68 8.15
C ILE A 56 -21.10 -3.14 8.11
N GLU A 57 -21.08 -3.85 9.23
CA GLU A 57 -21.69 -5.19 9.40
C GLU A 57 -21.27 -6.23 8.34
N LEU A 58 -20.02 -6.17 7.88
CA LEU A 58 -19.52 -7.09 6.87
C LEU A 58 -19.09 -8.44 7.45
N PRO A 59 -19.24 -9.54 6.68
CA PRO A 59 -18.74 -10.84 7.07
C PRO A 59 -17.20 -10.82 7.14
N VAL A 60 -16.67 -11.00 8.35
CA VAL A 60 -15.23 -10.96 8.66
C VAL A 60 -14.41 -11.84 7.71
N ARG A 61 -14.91 -13.05 7.40
CA ARG A 61 -14.23 -14.01 6.51
C ARG A 61 -13.98 -13.42 5.12
N LEU A 62 -14.97 -12.75 4.55
CA LEU A 62 -14.87 -12.18 3.20
C LEU A 62 -13.87 -11.04 3.21
N VAL A 63 -13.91 -10.18 4.24
CA VAL A 63 -12.95 -9.08 4.38
C VAL A 63 -11.52 -9.59 4.48
N VAL A 64 -11.26 -10.59 5.32
CA VAL A 64 -9.92 -11.17 5.48
C VAL A 64 -9.42 -11.77 4.17
N VAL A 65 -10.24 -12.55 3.47
CA VAL A 65 -9.86 -13.15 2.19
C VAL A 65 -9.54 -12.08 1.15
N VAL A 66 -10.41 -11.08 0.99
CA VAL A 66 -10.20 -10.02 -0.01
C VAL A 66 -8.97 -9.19 0.33
N SER A 67 -8.73 -8.85 1.60
CA SER A 67 -7.53 -8.11 2.01
C SER A 67 -6.25 -8.90 1.75
N VAL A 68 -6.22 -10.20 2.07
CA VAL A 68 -5.04 -11.03 1.82
C VAL A 68 -4.78 -11.18 0.31
N VAL A 69 -5.82 -11.48 -0.47
CA VAL A 69 -5.71 -11.61 -1.92
C VAL A 69 -5.28 -10.28 -2.56
N ALA A 70 -5.86 -9.15 -2.14
CA ALA A 70 -5.47 -7.83 -2.62
C ALA A 70 -4.01 -7.51 -2.26
N GLY A 71 -3.56 -7.84 -1.04
CA GLY A 71 -2.17 -7.72 -0.62
C GLY A 71 -1.22 -8.43 -1.57
N LEU A 72 -1.48 -9.72 -1.84
CA LEU A 72 -0.64 -10.54 -2.72
C LEU A 72 -0.69 -10.07 -4.18
N VAL A 73 -1.89 -9.86 -4.72
CA VAL A 73 -2.08 -9.45 -6.12
C VAL A 73 -1.51 -8.07 -6.37
N GLY A 74 -1.72 -7.14 -5.45
CA GLY A 74 -1.21 -5.77 -5.54
C GLY A 74 0.30 -5.70 -5.49
N THR A 75 0.93 -6.39 -4.54
CA THR A 75 2.40 -6.49 -4.45
C THR A 75 3.01 -7.18 -5.68
N ALA A 76 2.37 -8.25 -6.18
CA ALA A 76 2.80 -8.92 -7.41
C ALA A 76 2.63 -8.01 -8.64
N ALA A 77 1.52 -7.28 -8.74
CA ALA A 77 1.30 -6.31 -9.81
C ALA A 77 2.31 -5.14 -9.73
N GLY A 78 2.70 -4.75 -8.52
CA GLY A 78 3.73 -3.73 -8.26
C GLY A 78 5.11 -4.10 -8.82
N LEU A 79 5.39 -5.38 -9.11
CA LEU A 79 6.62 -5.80 -9.80
C LEU A 79 6.66 -5.40 -11.27
N ALA A 80 5.51 -5.13 -11.90
CA ALA A 80 5.45 -4.64 -13.27
C ALA A 80 5.87 -3.16 -13.36
N ALA A 81 5.76 -2.41 -12.25
CA ALA A 81 6.25 -1.05 -12.17
C ALA A 81 7.77 -1.06 -12.10
N ARG A 82 8.40 -0.44 -13.10
CA ARG A 82 9.85 -0.31 -13.21
C ARG A 82 10.22 1.14 -13.05
N SER A 83 11.10 1.43 -12.11
CA SER A 83 11.79 2.72 -12.02
C SER A 83 13.26 2.51 -12.36
N VAL A 84 13.79 3.39 -13.20
CA VAL A 84 15.23 3.46 -13.47
C VAL A 84 15.66 4.86 -13.12
N SER A 85 16.64 4.97 -12.24
CA SER A 85 17.24 6.25 -11.87
C SER A 85 18.72 6.24 -12.21
N THR A 86 19.15 7.36 -12.76
CA THR A 86 20.55 7.63 -13.09
C THR A 86 21.01 8.77 -12.19
N GLY A 87 21.91 8.48 -11.26
CA GLY A 87 22.33 9.42 -10.22
C GLY A 87 23.75 9.94 -10.47
N GLY A 88 23.93 11.26 -10.52
CA GLY A 88 25.24 11.88 -10.74
C GLY A 88 25.89 11.47 -12.07
N MET A 89 27.23 11.51 -12.15
CA MET A 89 27.99 11.08 -13.33
C MET A 89 28.19 9.56 -13.40
N PHE A 90 27.93 8.82 -12.32
CA PHE A 90 28.55 7.51 -12.05
C PHE A 90 27.65 6.46 -11.39
N ALA A 91 26.35 6.72 -11.17
CA ALA A 91 25.45 5.77 -10.50
C ALA A 91 24.26 5.34 -11.36
N TRP A 92 23.95 4.05 -11.29
CA TRP A 92 22.76 3.47 -11.91
C TRP A 92 21.97 2.65 -10.90
N SER A 93 20.64 2.85 -10.87
CA SER A 93 19.73 2.02 -10.07
C SER A 93 18.45 1.68 -10.83
N GLU A 94 17.95 0.47 -10.60
CA GLU A 94 16.67 -0.02 -11.08
C GLU A 94 15.86 -0.56 -9.90
N GLY A 95 14.63 -0.07 -9.73
CA GLY A 95 13.69 -0.46 -8.68
C GLY A 95 12.40 -1.06 -9.23
N ARG A 96 11.77 -1.91 -8.42
CA ARG A 96 10.45 -2.53 -8.64
C ARG A 96 9.72 -2.73 -7.33
N GLY A 97 8.40 -2.88 -7.40
CA GLY A 97 7.57 -3.13 -6.23
C GLY A 97 6.82 -1.89 -5.79
N TRP A 98 6.09 -1.28 -6.73
CA TRP A 98 5.26 -0.12 -6.42
C TRP A 98 4.18 -0.46 -5.38
N PRO A 99 3.92 0.45 -4.41
CA PRO A 99 4.52 1.78 -4.30
C PRO A 99 5.91 1.86 -3.69
N PHE A 100 6.39 0.93 -2.87
CA PHE A 100 7.59 1.20 -2.05
C PHE A 100 8.96 0.86 -2.65
N GLU A 101 9.01 0.28 -3.85
CA GLU A 101 10.23 -0.22 -4.48
C GLU A 101 11.01 -1.16 -3.53
N TRP A 102 10.44 -2.33 -3.28
CA TRP A 102 11.00 -3.33 -2.37
C TRP A 102 11.96 -4.33 -3.04
N VAL A 103 12.05 -4.33 -4.37
CA VAL A 103 13.11 -5.01 -5.12
C VAL A 103 13.93 -3.97 -5.84
N GLY A 104 15.24 -4.02 -5.69
CA GLY A 104 16.11 -3.06 -6.36
C GLY A 104 17.46 -3.65 -6.68
N ARG A 105 18.15 -3.04 -7.64
CA ARG A 105 19.56 -3.28 -7.91
C ARG A 105 20.21 -1.99 -8.34
N GLY A 106 21.48 -1.82 -8.02
CA GLY A 106 22.21 -0.64 -8.38
C GLY A 106 23.68 -0.78 -8.08
N SER A 107 24.49 0.04 -8.75
CA SER A 107 25.93 0.09 -8.57
C SER A 107 26.44 1.49 -8.94
N VAL A 108 27.67 1.77 -8.52
CA VAL A 108 28.41 3.01 -8.79
C VAL A 108 29.74 2.61 -9.42
N ALA A 109 30.10 3.22 -10.55
CA ALA A 109 31.35 2.97 -11.27
C ALA A 109 31.82 4.20 -12.05
N ASP A 110 33.05 4.17 -12.57
CA ASP A 110 33.67 5.29 -13.31
C ASP A 110 32.98 5.63 -14.63
N ASP A 111 32.10 4.78 -15.13
CA ASP A 111 31.16 5.10 -16.20
C ASP A 111 29.80 4.43 -15.98
N PHE A 112 28.77 5.00 -16.61
CA PHE A 112 27.40 4.54 -16.48
C PHE A 112 27.18 3.10 -16.95
N GLU A 113 27.83 2.69 -18.03
CA GLU A 113 27.63 1.36 -18.64
C GLU A 113 28.35 0.28 -17.82
N GLN A 114 29.45 0.64 -17.16
CA GLN A 114 30.14 -0.20 -16.19
C GLN A 114 29.31 -0.34 -14.92
N ALA A 115 28.74 0.76 -14.40
CA ALA A 115 27.85 0.73 -13.23
C ALA A 115 26.63 -0.18 -13.51
N ARG A 116 26.03 -0.04 -14.69
CA ARG A 116 24.92 -0.89 -15.12
C ARG A 116 25.33 -2.37 -15.23
N ARG A 117 26.47 -2.68 -15.86
CA ARG A 117 26.95 -4.06 -16.02
C ARG A 117 27.19 -4.72 -14.66
N GLN A 118 27.80 -3.99 -13.73
CA GLN A 118 28.05 -4.47 -12.38
C GLN A 118 26.74 -4.69 -11.61
N ALA A 119 25.81 -3.74 -11.67
CA ALA A 119 24.50 -3.88 -11.03
C ALA A 119 23.67 -5.06 -11.60
N VAL A 120 23.84 -5.39 -12.88
CA VAL A 120 23.21 -6.58 -13.49
C VAL A 120 23.86 -7.87 -13.01
N ALA A 121 25.19 -7.86 -12.85
CA ALA A 121 25.95 -9.02 -12.36
C ALA A 121 25.68 -9.32 -10.89
N ASP A 122 25.53 -8.30 -10.05
CA ASP A 122 25.26 -8.42 -8.61
C ASP A 122 23.83 -8.94 -8.31
N GLY A 123 22.93 -8.90 -9.31
CA GLY A 123 21.57 -9.42 -9.18
C GLY A 123 20.60 -8.46 -8.49
N TRP A 124 19.49 -9.00 -7.96
CA TRP A 124 18.46 -8.23 -7.27
C TRP A 124 18.60 -8.31 -5.76
N GLY A 125 18.52 -7.16 -5.10
CA GLY A 125 18.36 -7.03 -3.66
C GLY A 125 16.89 -6.88 -3.27
N TYR A 126 16.57 -7.31 -2.04
CA TYR A 126 15.24 -7.23 -1.45
C TYR A 126 15.26 -6.41 -0.17
N ASP A 127 14.38 -5.42 -0.10
CA ASP A 127 14.09 -4.70 1.13
C ASP A 127 12.80 -5.28 1.75
N LEU A 128 12.99 -6.16 2.73
CA LEU A 128 11.88 -6.85 3.41
C LEU A 128 10.97 -5.88 4.16
N LEU A 129 11.50 -4.77 4.67
CA LEU A 129 10.69 -3.78 5.37
C LEU A 129 9.73 -3.11 4.38
N ARG A 130 10.26 -2.67 3.23
CA ARG A 130 9.43 -2.09 2.16
C ARG A 130 8.42 -3.08 1.63
N LEU A 131 8.78 -4.36 1.50
CA LEU A 131 7.85 -5.42 1.08
C LEU A 131 6.69 -5.57 2.07
N VAL A 132 6.97 -5.60 3.38
CA VAL A 132 5.91 -5.71 4.40
C VAL A 132 4.98 -4.51 4.37
N VAL A 133 5.53 -3.30 4.19
CA VAL A 133 4.72 -2.08 4.06
C VAL A 133 3.87 -2.12 2.79
N ASP A 134 4.44 -2.58 1.67
CA ASP A 134 3.76 -2.72 0.38
C ASP A 134 2.57 -3.68 0.47
N VAL A 135 2.78 -4.88 0.99
CA VAL A 135 1.74 -5.89 1.20
C VAL A 135 0.64 -5.35 2.12
N SER A 136 1.04 -4.68 3.21
CA SER A 136 0.08 -4.09 4.16
C SER A 136 -0.78 -3.02 3.49
N LEU A 137 -0.17 -2.17 2.65
CA LEU A 137 -0.89 -1.13 1.94
C LEU A 137 -1.93 -1.70 0.98
N TRP A 138 -1.55 -2.71 0.20
CA TRP A 138 -2.47 -3.38 -0.70
C TRP A 138 -3.58 -4.15 0.04
N ALA A 139 -3.30 -4.68 1.22
CA ALA A 139 -4.32 -5.27 2.08
C ALA A 139 -5.34 -4.22 2.59
N TYR A 140 -4.88 -3.02 2.94
CA TYR A 140 -5.76 -1.89 3.27
C TYR A 140 -6.58 -1.42 2.06
N ALA A 141 -5.98 -1.37 0.86
CA ALA A 141 -6.73 -1.06 -0.36
C ALA A 141 -7.84 -2.09 -0.63
N GLY A 142 -7.55 -3.38 -0.46
CA GLY A 142 -8.55 -4.45 -0.56
C GLY A 142 -9.65 -4.35 0.49
N LEU A 143 -9.30 -3.99 1.73
CA LEU A 143 -10.25 -3.72 2.81
C LEU A 143 -11.21 -2.58 2.45
N VAL A 144 -10.69 -1.49 1.89
CA VAL A 144 -11.52 -0.36 1.44
C VAL A 144 -12.43 -0.80 0.29
N LEU A 145 -11.87 -1.51 -0.69
CA LEU A 145 -12.61 -1.97 -1.86
C LEU A 145 -13.79 -2.87 -1.49
N VAL A 146 -13.57 -3.87 -0.62
CA VAL A 146 -14.64 -4.80 -0.22
C VAL A 146 -15.76 -4.08 0.52
N VAL A 147 -15.43 -3.05 1.31
CA VAL A 147 -16.41 -2.23 2.00
C VAL A 147 -17.22 -1.39 1.01
N LEU A 148 -16.56 -0.74 0.05
CA LEU A 148 -17.25 0.03 -0.98
C LEU A 148 -18.20 -0.84 -1.80
N ILE A 149 -17.76 -2.04 -2.20
CA ILE A 149 -18.62 -3.00 -2.91
C ILE A 149 -19.82 -3.40 -2.04
N GLY A 150 -19.60 -3.70 -0.75
CA GLY A 150 -20.67 -4.02 0.19
C GLY A 150 -21.69 -2.87 0.35
N LEU A 151 -21.21 -1.63 0.45
CA LEU A 151 -22.08 -0.45 0.56
C LEU A 151 -22.87 -0.17 -0.72
N VAL A 152 -22.23 -0.28 -1.90
CA VAL A 152 -22.90 -0.07 -3.19
C VAL A 152 -23.95 -1.17 -3.45
N THR A 153 -23.61 -2.43 -3.19
CA THR A 153 -24.55 -3.55 -3.35
C THR A 153 -25.74 -3.43 -2.41
N ARG A 154 -25.53 -3.01 -1.16
CA ARG A 154 -26.62 -2.72 -0.22
C ARG A 154 -27.50 -1.57 -0.70
N ARG A 155 -26.91 -0.44 -1.10
CA ARG A 155 -27.65 0.73 -1.62
C ARG A 155 -28.51 0.39 -2.83
N ASN A 156 -28.02 -0.45 -3.73
CA ASN A 156 -28.77 -0.87 -4.92
C ASN A 156 -29.94 -1.81 -4.60
N ARG A 157 -29.90 -2.54 -3.46
CA ARG A 157 -31.03 -3.34 -2.99
C ARG A 157 -32.11 -2.49 -2.29
N GLU A 158 -31.73 -1.38 -1.69
CA GLU A 158 -32.63 -0.47 -0.97
C GLU A 158 -33.31 0.57 -1.89
N ARG A 159 -32.90 0.67 -3.16
CA ARG A 159 -33.62 1.45 -4.17
C ARG A 159 -34.70 0.59 -4.83
N PRO A 160 -36.00 0.78 -4.52
CA PRO A 160 -37.05 0.24 -5.38
C PRO A 160 -36.93 0.86 -6.77
N ALA A 161 -37.11 0.02 -7.79
CA ALA A 161 -37.16 0.43 -9.19
C ALA A 161 -38.29 1.45 -9.44
#